data_AF-A0A9X5XAF2-F1
#
_entry.id   AF-A0A9X5XAF2-F1
#
_cell.length_a   1.000
_cell.length_b   1.000
_cell.length_c   1.000
_cell.angle_alpha   90.00
_cell.angle_beta   90.00
_cell.angle_gamma   90.00
#
_symmetry.space_group_name_H-M   'P 1'
#
loop_
_entity.id
_entity.type
_entity.pdbx_description
1 polymer ?
#
loop_
_entity_poly.entity_id
_entity_poly.type
_entity_poly.pdbx_seq_one_letter_code
_entity_poly.pdbx_strand_id
1 'polypeptide(L)'
;VTVRVGASFVGVDGARGNIAAEQHTNAYDQIRRAARAQWNDWLGRISVGGGTDTQRRVFYTALYHSLLHPSAFSDADGRYPGMDGHIRTTPAGHVQYANFSGWDVYRSQVQLLALLAPHEASDIAQSVLNQGRQAGYFDRWTLANGGTGVMVGDPLPVIASAVYAFGATDFDARGLLRAAMA
;
A
#
# COMPACT_ATOMS: atom_id res chain seq x y z
N VAL A 1 -4.33 -24.23 21.28
CA VAL A 1 -3.17 -23.30 21.41
C VAL A 1 -3.46 -22.07 20.57
N THR A 2 -3.25 -20.86 21.11
CA THR A 2 -3.41 -19.59 20.38
C THR A 2 -2.05 -18.91 20.28
N VAL A 3 -1.69 -18.45 19.09
CA VAL A 3 -0.42 -17.77 18.82
C VAL A 3 -0.71 -16.37 18.27
N ARG A 4 0.09 -15.38 18.68
CA ARG A 4 0.08 -14.02 18.14
C ARG A 4 1.44 -13.74 17.54
N VAL A 5 1.44 -13.24 16.32
CA VAL A 5 2.66 -12.93 15.56
C VAL A 5 2.54 -11.49 15.07
N GLY A 6 3.62 -10.74 15.24
CA GLY A 6 3.82 -9.43 14.66
C GLY A 6 5.10 -9.45 13.86
N ALA A 7 5.14 -8.64 12.81
CA ALA A 7 6.31 -8.46 11.95
C ALA A 7 6.69 -6.97 11.94
N SER A 8 7.96 -6.71 11.74
CA SER A 8 8.52 -5.38 11.52
C SER A 8 9.78 -5.52 10.68
N PHE A 9 9.95 -4.61 9.73
CA PHE A 9 11.18 -4.50 8.95
C PHE A 9 12.25 -3.63 9.64
N VAL A 10 11.92 -3.02 10.78
CA VAL A 10 12.82 -2.19 11.59
C VAL A 10 13.46 -3.01 12.71
N GLY A 11 12.69 -3.87 13.39
CA GLY A 11 13.23 -4.75 14.43
C GLY A 11 12.19 -5.31 15.39
N VAL A 12 12.66 -6.10 16.36
CA VAL A 12 11.79 -6.84 17.29
C VAL A 12 10.90 -5.92 18.13
N ASP A 13 11.40 -4.75 18.53
CA ASP A 13 10.60 -3.79 19.31
C ASP A 13 9.48 -3.16 18.48
N GLY A 14 9.73 -2.93 17.19
CA GLY A 14 8.67 -2.54 16.24
C GLY A 14 7.60 -3.62 16.11
N ALA A 15 8.02 -4.88 15.96
CA ALA A 15 7.08 -6.01 15.88
C ALA A 15 6.22 -6.15 17.16
N ARG A 16 6.79 -5.93 18.34
CA ARG A 16 6.04 -5.87 19.60
C ARG A 16 5.07 -4.68 19.63
N GLY A 17 5.51 -3.52 19.17
CA GLY A 17 4.68 -2.32 19.01
C GLY A 17 3.47 -2.56 18.11
N ASN A 18 3.65 -3.23 16.97
CA ASN A 18 2.58 -3.56 16.04
C ASN A 18 1.53 -4.49 16.69
N ILE A 19 1.94 -5.54 17.40
CA ILE A 19 1.01 -6.40 18.17
C ILE A 19 0.25 -5.57 19.20
N ALA A 20 0.95 -4.70 19.93
CA ALA A 20 0.36 -3.89 20.98
C ALA A 20 -0.65 -2.88 20.43
N ALA A 21 -0.43 -2.34 19.24
CA ALA A 21 -1.31 -1.38 18.58
C ALA A 21 -2.52 -2.03 17.89
N GLU A 22 -2.35 -3.21 17.27
CA GLU A 22 -3.38 -3.79 16.40
C GLU A 22 -4.20 -4.89 17.08
N GLN A 23 -3.56 -5.72 17.91
CA GLN A 23 -4.18 -6.92 18.48
C GLN A 23 -4.59 -6.73 19.95
N HIS A 24 -3.95 -5.79 20.67
CA HIS A 24 -4.18 -5.53 22.11
C HIS A 24 -4.33 -6.84 22.91
N THR A 25 -5.39 -6.99 23.71
CA THR A 25 -5.77 -8.23 24.41
C THR A 25 -6.91 -8.98 23.72
N ASN A 26 -7.25 -8.64 22.48
CA ASN A 26 -8.43 -9.18 21.78
C ASN A 26 -8.35 -10.70 21.57
N ALA A 27 -9.48 -11.40 21.75
CA ALA A 27 -9.54 -12.84 21.47
C ALA A 27 -9.52 -13.11 19.96
N TYR A 28 -9.11 -14.32 19.56
CA TYR A 28 -9.05 -14.73 18.15
C TYR A 28 -10.36 -14.45 17.39
N ASP A 29 -11.50 -14.82 17.97
CA ASP A 29 -12.80 -14.60 17.33
C ASP A 29 -13.19 -13.13 17.20
N GLN A 30 -12.69 -12.26 18.08
CA GLN A 30 -12.88 -10.82 17.95
C GLN A 30 -12.09 -10.28 16.75
N ILE A 31 -10.82 -10.68 16.63
CA ILE A 31 -9.96 -10.32 15.48
C ILE A 31 -10.57 -10.84 14.17
N ARG A 32 -11.02 -12.10 14.13
CA ARG A 32 -11.67 -12.69 12.95
C ARG A 32 -12.92 -11.93 12.52
N ARG A 33 -13.78 -11.54 13.47
CA ARG A 33 -14.99 -10.77 13.16
C ARG A 33 -14.66 -9.35 12.69
N ALA A 34 -13.72 -8.68 13.34
CA ALA A 34 -13.26 -7.35 12.93
C ALA A 34 -12.68 -7.36 11.52
N ALA A 35 -11.80 -8.33 11.20
CA ALA A 35 -11.24 -8.50 9.86
C ALA A 35 -12.33 -8.76 8.80
N ARG A 36 -13.34 -9.60 9.11
CA ARG A 36 -14.45 -9.84 8.19
C ARG A 36 -15.29 -8.58 7.96
N ALA A 37 -15.54 -7.79 9.01
CA ALA A 37 -16.27 -6.53 8.89
C ALA A 37 -15.49 -5.52 8.04
N GLN A 38 -14.18 -5.41 8.25
CA GLN A 38 -13.31 -4.54 7.46
C GLN A 38 -13.27 -4.97 5.98
N TRP A 39 -13.16 -6.27 5.69
CA TRP A 39 -13.24 -6.76 4.31
C TRP A 39 -14.59 -6.47 3.66
N ASN A 40 -15.69 -6.59 4.41
CA ASN A 40 -17.01 -6.24 3.88
C ASN A 40 -17.14 -4.73 3.59
N ASP A 41 -16.52 -3.86 4.41
CA ASP A 41 -16.47 -2.42 4.14
C ASP A 41 -15.70 -2.13 2.84
N TRP A 42 -14.50 -2.69 2.71
CA TRP A 42 -13.66 -2.54 1.52
C TRP A 42 -14.32 -3.07 0.23
N LEU A 43 -14.83 -4.30 0.27
CA LEU A 43 -15.50 -4.91 -0.89
C LEU A 43 -16.84 -4.22 -1.18
N GLY A 44 -17.51 -3.67 -0.16
CA GLY A 44 -18.76 -2.95 -0.27
C GLY A 44 -18.65 -1.58 -0.95
N ARG A 45 -17.43 -1.06 -1.19
CA ARG A 45 -17.21 0.19 -1.93
C ARG A 45 -17.67 0.11 -3.39
N ILE A 46 -17.84 -1.09 -3.95
CA ILE A 46 -18.49 -1.30 -5.24
C ILE A 46 -19.69 -2.22 -5.05
N SER A 47 -20.87 -1.74 -5.43
CA SER A 47 -22.09 -2.55 -5.52
C SER A 47 -22.34 -2.96 -6.97
N VAL A 48 -22.53 -4.26 -7.22
CA VAL A 48 -22.85 -4.82 -8.54
C VAL A 48 -24.27 -5.39 -8.55
N GLY A 49 -25.05 -5.01 -9.56
CA GLY A 49 -26.39 -5.55 -9.81
C GLY A 49 -26.40 -6.65 -10.87
N GLY A 50 -27.35 -7.58 -10.79
CA GLY A 50 -27.52 -8.66 -11.77
C GLY A 50 -26.42 -9.75 -11.71
N GLY A 51 -26.30 -10.51 -12.80
CA GLY A 51 -25.36 -11.64 -12.92
C GLY A 51 -25.76 -12.88 -12.11
N THR A 52 -25.07 -13.98 -12.36
CA THR A 52 -25.17 -15.22 -11.56
C THR A 52 -24.33 -15.12 -10.29
N ASP A 53 -24.59 -16.00 -9.31
CA ASP A 53 -23.73 -16.09 -8.11
C ASP A 53 -22.26 -16.35 -8.45
N THR A 54 -21.99 -17.12 -9.50
CA THR A 54 -20.64 -17.38 -9.98
C THR A 54 -19.96 -16.11 -10.49
N GLN A 55 -20.67 -15.29 -11.28
CA GLN A 55 -20.12 -14.02 -11.77
C GLN A 55 -19.85 -13.03 -10.62
N ARG A 56 -20.77 -12.94 -9.64
CA ARG A 56 -20.55 -12.13 -8.45
C ARG A 56 -19.33 -12.58 -7.65
N ARG A 57 -19.15 -13.90 -7.49
CA ARG A 57 -17.95 -14.47 -6.83
C ARG A 57 -16.66 -14.11 -7.57
N VAL A 58 -16.65 -14.19 -8.90
CA VAL A 58 -15.47 -13.81 -9.71
C VAL A 58 -15.15 -12.33 -9.50
N PHE A 59 -16.16 -11.46 -9.57
CA PHE A 59 -15.98 -10.02 -9.38
C PHE A 59 -15.37 -9.67 -8.01
N TYR A 60 -16.00 -10.11 -6.92
CA TYR A 60 -15.51 -9.76 -5.58
C TYR A 60 -14.18 -10.44 -5.24
N THR A 61 -13.87 -11.61 -5.82
CA THR A 61 -12.55 -12.22 -5.70
C THR A 61 -11.48 -11.39 -6.42
N ALA A 62 -11.78 -10.89 -7.62
CA ALA A 62 -10.87 -10.00 -8.35
C ALA A 62 -10.67 -8.67 -7.61
N LEU A 63 -11.74 -8.08 -7.07
CA LEU A 63 -11.65 -6.87 -6.25
C LEU A 63 -10.79 -7.11 -5.00
N TYR A 64 -11.02 -8.21 -4.28
CA TYR A 64 -10.18 -8.62 -3.15
C TYR A 64 -8.69 -8.68 -3.54
N HIS A 65 -8.35 -9.36 -4.64
CA HIS A 65 -6.96 -9.46 -5.10
C HIS A 65 -6.35 -8.09 -5.44
N SER A 66 -7.13 -7.16 -6.00
CA SER A 66 -6.66 -5.81 -6.32
C SER A 66 -6.38 -4.92 -5.10
N LEU A 67 -6.82 -5.33 -3.91
CA LEU A 67 -6.67 -4.58 -2.65
C LEU A 67 -5.54 -5.12 -1.77
N LEU A 68 -4.85 -6.19 -2.18
CA LEU A 68 -3.78 -6.82 -1.38
C LEU A 68 -2.44 -6.08 -1.45
N HIS A 69 -2.17 -5.40 -2.56
CA HIS A 69 -0.91 -4.70 -2.83
C HIS A 69 -1.15 -3.33 -3.49
N PRO A 70 -0.25 -2.35 -3.35
CA PRO A 70 0.98 -2.34 -2.53
C PRO A 70 0.70 -2.57 -1.04
N SER A 71 1.68 -3.09 -0.30
CA SER A 71 1.49 -3.48 1.11
C SER A 71 2.11 -2.46 2.06
N ALA A 72 1.48 -2.27 3.22
CA ALA A 72 2.07 -1.48 4.31
C ALA A 72 3.45 -2.03 4.69
N PHE A 73 4.40 -1.11 4.87
CA PHE A 73 5.81 -1.42 5.10
C PHE A 73 6.36 -0.72 6.36
N SER A 74 5.74 0.39 6.76
CA SER A 74 5.98 1.01 8.06
C SER A 74 5.32 0.25 9.20
N ASP A 75 5.98 0.27 10.35
CA ASP A 75 5.40 -0.11 11.63
C ASP A 75 4.27 0.85 12.04
N ALA A 76 3.49 0.48 13.05
CA ALA A 76 2.36 1.28 13.58
C ALA A 76 2.78 2.66 14.11
N ASP A 77 4.06 2.86 14.42
CA ASP A 77 4.65 4.15 14.80
C ASP A 77 5.21 4.95 13.61
N GLY A 78 5.00 4.47 12.38
CA GLY A 78 5.43 5.09 11.14
C GLY A 78 6.87 4.80 10.73
N ARG A 79 7.67 4.07 11.54
CA ARG A 79 9.05 3.76 11.19
C ARG A 79 9.17 2.69 10.11
N TYR A 80 10.11 2.86 9.19
CA TYR A 80 10.42 1.88 8.13
C TYR A 80 11.89 2.00 7.69
N PRO A 81 12.51 0.94 7.15
CA PRO A 81 13.82 1.07 6.51
C PRO A 81 13.68 1.73 5.13
N GLY A 82 14.32 2.87 4.92
CA GLY A 82 14.35 3.56 3.64
C GLY A 82 15.17 2.82 2.58
N MET A 83 15.03 3.26 1.32
CA MET A 83 15.82 2.72 0.20
C MET A 83 17.33 3.02 0.33
N ASP A 84 17.69 3.97 1.19
CA ASP A 84 19.06 4.36 1.53
C ASP A 84 19.65 3.55 2.70
N GLY A 85 18.91 2.59 3.23
CA GLY A 85 19.31 1.78 4.38
C GLY A 85 19.17 2.48 5.74
N HIS A 86 18.67 3.72 5.79
CA HIS A 86 18.40 4.43 7.04
C HIS A 86 16.95 4.22 7.49
N ILE A 87 16.72 4.18 8.80
CA ILE A 87 15.35 4.19 9.32
C ILE A 87 14.74 5.57 9.09
N ARG A 88 13.59 5.59 8.43
CA ARG A 88 12.77 6.76 8.13
C ARG A 88 11.46 6.66 8.92
N THR A 89 10.70 7.75 8.98
CA THR A 89 9.43 7.81 9.70
C THR A 89 8.42 8.58 8.90
N THR A 90 7.21 8.03 8.74
CA THR A 90 6.09 8.75 8.13
C THR A 90 5.49 9.78 9.10
N PRO A 91 4.83 10.83 8.60
CA PRO A 91 4.00 11.67 9.45
C PRO A 91 2.87 10.85 10.10
N ALA A 92 2.40 11.28 11.27
CA ALA A 92 1.32 10.60 11.97
C ALA A 92 0.06 10.51 11.08
N GLY A 93 -0.56 9.33 11.03
CA GLY A 93 -1.73 9.06 10.18
C GLY A 93 -1.40 8.56 8.78
N HIS A 94 -0.12 8.61 8.35
CA HIS A 94 0.31 8.15 7.02
C HIS A 94 1.11 6.86 7.09
N VAL A 95 0.98 6.04 6.04
CA VAL A 95 1.64 4.75 5.90
C VAL A 95 2.67 4.78 4.78
N GLN A 96 3.84 4.18 5.00
CA GLN A 96 4.76 3.88 3.93
C GLN A 96 4.38 2.55 3.30
N TYR A 97 4.16 2.55 1.99
CA TYR A 97 3.90 1.37 1.18
C TYR A 97 5.18 0.89 0.47
N ALA A 98 5.23 -0.42 0.19
CA ALA A 98 6.27 -1.10 -0.58
C ALA A 98 5.66 -2.18 -1.50
N ASN A 99 6.52 -2.93 -2.20
CA ASN A 99 6.13 -4.05 -3.06
C ASN A 99 5.34 -3.60 -4.30
N PHE A 100 5.94 -2.69 -5.08
CA PHE A 100 5.34 -2.14 -6.29
C PHE A 100 5.67 -3.04 -7.47
N SER A 101 4.66 -3.73 -8.01
CA SER A 101 4.76 -4.38 -9.33
C SER A 101 4.63 -3.35 -10.43
N GLY A 102 5.59 -2.40 -10.46
CA GLY A 102 5.45 -1.12 -11.14
C GLY A 102 4.94 -1.27 -12.57
N TRP A 103 5.59 -2.12 -13.37
CA TRP A 103 5.23 -2.35 -14.76
C TRP A 103 3.78 -2.79 -14.98
N ASP A 104 3.16 -3.53 -14.06
CA ASP A 104 1.79 -4.04 -14.20
C ASP A 104 0.75 -3.05 -13.71
N VAL A 105 0.95 -2.55 -12.48
CA VAL A 105 -0.11 -1.92 -11.70
C VAL A 105 -0.48 -0.53 -12.20
N TYR A 106 0.43 0.15 -12.91
CA TYR A 106 0.16 1.47 -13.50
C TYR A 106 -0.94 1.46 -14.56
N ARG A 107 -1.28 0.28 -15.13
CA ARG A 107 -2.24 0.18 -16.25
C ARG A 107 -3.69 0.28 -15.81
N SER A 108 -4.02 -0.13 -14.60
CA SER A 108 -5.42 -0.21 -14.14
C SER A 108 -5.59 -0.22 -12.63
N GLN A 109 -4.71 -0.90 -11.89
CA GLN A 109 -4.93 -1.11 -10.45
C GLN A 109 -4.83 0.20 -9.67
N VAL A 110 -3.83 1.03 -9.93
CA VAL A 110 -3.60 2.24 -9.13
C VAL A 110 -4.69 3.29 -9.36
N GLN A 111 -5.27 3.34 -10.56
CA GLN A 111 -6.46 4.15 -10.86
C GLN A 111 -7.68 3.67 -10.07
N LEU A 112 -7.88 2.35 -10.00
CA LEU A 112 -8.95 1.76 -9.18
C LEU A 112 -8.76 2.11 -7.71
N LEU A 113 -7.54 1.97 -7.18
CA LEU A 113 -7.23 2.33 -5.79
C LEU A 113 -7.48 3.81 -5.52
N ALA A 114 -7.10 4.71 -6.43
CA ALA A 114 -7.36 6.15 -6.27
C ALA A 114 -8.85 6.48 -6.17
N LEU A 115 -9.69 5.81 -6.95
CA LEU A 115 -11.15 6.00 -6.92
C LEU A 115 -11.79 5.42 -5.64
N LEU A 116 -11.33 4.25 -5.20
CA LEU A 116 -11.94 3.56 -4.07
C LEU A 116 -11.38 4.01 -2.73
N ALA A 117 -10.12 4.40 -2.68
CA ALA A 117 -9.28 4.50 -1.48
C ALA A 117 -8.35 5.73 -1.56
N PRO A 118 -8.88 6.96 -1.70
CA PRO A 118 -8.07 8.12 -2.04
C PRO A 118 -7.01 8.47 -0.97
N HIS A 119 -7.25 8.14 0.31
CA HIS A 119 -6.27 8.31 1.37
C HIS A 119 -5.09 7.34 1.18
N GLU A 120 -5.37 6.04 1.10
CA GLU A 120 -4.35 5.01 0.91
C GLU A 120 -3.62 5.18 -0.43
N ALA A 121 -4.31 5.58 -1.49
CA ALA A 121 -3.72 5.87 -2.78
C ALA A 121 -2.77 7.09 -2.71
N SER A 122 -3.10 8.10 -1.92
CA SER A 122 -2.21 9.24 -1.69
C SER A 122 -0.94 8.82 -0.94
N ASP A 123 -1.07 7.97 0.08
CA ASP A 123 0.07 7.36 0.77
C ASP A 123 0.93 6.50 -0.15
N ILE A 124 0.31 5.74 -1.07
CA ILE A 124 1.01 4.99 -2.11
C ILE A 124 1.82 5.93 -3.02
N ALA A 125 1.24 7.04 -3.47
CA ALA A 125 1.95 8.02 -4.31
C ALA A 125 3.07 8.76 -3.54
N GLN A 126 2.85 9.10 -2.28
CA GLN A 126 3.88 9.67 -1.41
C GLN A 126 5.03 8.66 -1.19
N SER A 127 4.70 7.37 -1.06
CA SER A 127 5.65 6.28 -0.92
C SER A 127 6.54 6.14 -2.15
N VAL A 128 5.99 6.30 -3.36
CA VAL A 128 6.77 6.37 -4.61
C VAL A 128 7.79 7.50 -4.55
N LEU A 129 7.37 8.72 -4.18
CA LEU A 129 8.27 9.86 -4.07
C LEU A 129 9.37 9.63 -3.03
N ASN A 130 9.01 9.06 -1.87
CA ASN A 130 9.96 8.75 -0.81
C ASN A 130 11.03 7.78 -1.33
N GLN A 131 10.63 6.69 -2.00
CA GLN A 131 11.56 5.73 -2.59
C GLN A 131 12.48 6.39 -3.62
N GLY A 132 11.92 7.20 -4.53
CA GLY A 132 12.70 7.92 -5.54
C GLY A 132 13.77 8.84 -4.94
N ARG A 133 13.40 9.60 -3.90
CA ARG A 133 14.34 10.50 -3.20
C ARG A 133 15.42 9.75 -2.42
N GLN A 134 15.05 8.65 -1.77
CA GLN A 134 15.97 7.87 -0.94
C GLN A 134 16.94 7.04 -1.80
N ALA A 135 16.46 6.46 -2.90
CA ALA A 135 17.29 5.69 -3.82
C ALA A 135 18.11 6.59 -4.76
N GLY A 136 17.67 7.84 -4.99
CA GLY A 136 18.24 8.76 -5.97
C GLY A 136 17.75 8.51 -7.41
N TYR A 137 16.83 7.57 -7.61
CA TYR A 137 16.18 7.26 -8.88
C TYR A 137 14.84 6.55 -8.64
N PHE A 138 13.96 6.53 -9.64
CA PHE A 138 12.75 5.71 -9.60
C PHE A 138 13.01 4.34 -10.24
N ASP A 139 12.92 3.26 -9.46
CA ASP A 139 13.03 1.90 -9.99
C ASP A 139 11.77 1.49 -10.80
N ARG A 140 11.83 0.32 -11.44
CA ARG A 140 10.73 -0.26 -12.21
C ARG A 140 9.89 -1.22 -11.38
N TRP A 141 10.51 -1.86 -10.39
CA TRP A 141 9.94 -2.91 -9.59
C TRP A 141 10.66 -2.98 -8.24
N THR A 142 9.97 -2.58 -7.18
CA THR A 142 10.57 -2.50 -5.84
C THR A 142 10.00 -3.58 -4.95
N LEU A 143 10.87 -4.29 -4.24
CA LEU A 143 10.52 -5.27 -3.22
C LEU A 143 11.12 -4.82 -1.89
N ALA A 144 10.28 -4.67 -0.87
CA ALA A 144 10.66 -4.03 0.40
C ALA A 144 11.35 -2.68 0.16
N ASN A 145 12.57 -2.50 0.67
CA ASN A 145 13.38 -1.30 0.53
C ASN A 145 14.50 -1.43 -0.53
N GLY A 146 14.26 -2.23 -1.58
CA GLY A 146 15.20 -2.41 -2.69
C GLY A 146 14.54 -2.43 -4.06
N GLY A 147 15.26 -1.93 -5.06
CA GLY A 147 14.92 -2.06 -6.47
C GLY A 147 15.41 -3.38 -7.06
N THR A 148 14.63 -4.00 -7.94
CA THR A 148 15.06 -5.21 -8.66
C THR A 148 15.36 -4.94 -10.13
N GLY A 149 14.94 -3.79 -10.67
CA GLY A 149 15.11 -3.43 -12.07
C GLY A 149 14.32 -4.30 -13.06
N VAL A 150 13.43 -5.18 -12.58
CA VAL A 150 12.67 -6.10 -13.43
C VAL A 150 11.66 -5.33 -14.29
N MET A 151 11.45 -5.82 -15.52
CA MET A 151 10.65 -5.20 -16.59
C MET A 151 11.26 -3.90 -17.17
N VAL A 152 10.44 -3.09 -17.85
CA VAL A 152 10.87 -1.95 -18.70
C VAL A 152 10.11 -0.66 -18.40
N GLY A 153 10.66 0.47 -18.85
CA GLY A 153 10.08 1.80 -18.66
C GLY A 153 10.21 2.32 -17.22
N ASP A 154 9.55 3.45 -16.94
CA ASP A 154 9.64 4.17 -15.65
C ASP A 154 8.25 4.27 -15.01
N PRO A 155 7.71 3.15 -14.49
CA PRO A 155 6.31 3.07 -14.09
C PRO A 155 5.98 3.83 -12.79
N LEU A 156 6.94 4.01 -11.88
CA LEU A 156 6.71 4.62 -10.56
C LEU A 156 6.17 6.07 -10.68
N PRO A 157 6.80 6.99 -11.43
CA PRO A 157 6.22 8.32 -11.66
C PRO A 157 4.84 8.29 -12.33
N VAL A 158 4.61 7.33 -13.24
CA VAL A 158 3.32 7.14 -13.91
C VAL A 158 2.23 6.68 -12.94
N ILE A 159 2.58 5.84 -11.97
CA ILE A 159 1.66 5.42 -10.90
C ILE A 159 1.18 6.64 -10.12
N ALA A 160 2.12 7.47 -9.64
CA ALA A 160 1.76 8.61 -8.81
C ALA A 160 1.02 9.70 -9.60
N SER A 161 1.33 9.87 -10.89
CA SER A 161 0.55 10.78 -11.75
C SER A 161 -0.87 10.25 -12.02
N ALA A 162 -1.04 8.94 -12.19
CA ALA A 162 -2.35 8.31 -12.32
C ALA A 162 -3.18 8.43 -11.04
N VAL A 163 -2.57 8.22 -9.86
CA VAL A 163 -3.22 8.44 -8.57
C VAL A 163 -3.78 9.87 -8.47
N TYR A 164 -2.97 10.87 -8.81
CA TYR A 164 -3.39 12.27 -8.84
C TYR A 164 -4.55 12.51 -9.82
N ALA A 165 -4.43 12.01 -11.05
CA ALA A 165 -5.43 12.21 -12.10
C ALA A 165 -6.80 11.60 -11.76
N PHE A 166 -6.82 10.57 -10.91
CA PHE A 166 -8.03 9.86 -10.48
C PHE A 166 -8.55 10.32 -9.10
N GLY A 167 -8.05 11.44 -8.58
CA GLY A 167 -8.68 12.18 -7.47
C GLY A 167 -8.00 12.04 -6.10
N ALA A 168 -6.97 11.21 -5.98
CA ALA A 168 -6.18 11.08 -4.75
C ALA A 168 -5.00 12.07 -4.80
N THR A 169 -5.09 13.15 -4.03
CA THR A 169 -4.20 14.33 -4.19
C THR A 169 -3.45 14.73 -2.94
N ASP A 170 -3.55 13.95 -1.84
CA ASP A 170 -2.95 14.27 -0.54
C ASP A 170 -1.50 13.78 -0.43
N PHE A 171 -0.65 14.25 -1.35
CA PHE A 171 0.79 13.95 -1.38
C PHE A 171 1.58 15.07 -2.07
N ASP A 172 2.91 15.07 -1.97
CA ASP A 172 3.78 16.08 -2.60
C ASP A 172 3.92 15.87 -4.12
N ALA A 173 2.83 16.13 -4.86
CA ALA A 173 2.77 15.98 -6.32
C ALA A 173 3.79 16.87 -7.06
N ARG A 174 4.08 18.07 -6.53
CA ARG A 174 5.10 18.96 -7.11
C ARG A 174 6.51 18.42 -6.89
N GLY A 175 6.77 17.87 -5.71
CA GLY A 175 8.02 17.18 -5.40
C GLY A 175 8.24 15.96 -6.28
N LEU A 176 7.18 15.18 -6.52
CA LEU A 176 7.19 14.05 -7.45
C LEU A 176 7.56 14.50 -8.87
N LEU A 177 6.86 15.50 -9.41
CA LEU A 177 7.14 16.00 -10.75
C LEU A 177 8.59 16.48 -10.90
N ARG A 178 9.11 17.22 -9.92
CA ARG A 178 10.51 17.68 -9.92
C ARG A 178 11.50 16.51 -9.88
N ALA A 179 11.25 15.52 -9.02
CA ALA A 179 12.12 14.35 -8.93
C ALA A 179 12.09 13.50 -10.21
N ALA A 180 10.95 13.40 -10.87
CA ALA A 180 10.78 12.60 -12.09
C ALA A 180 11.41 13.25 -13.34
N MET A 181 11.70 14.55 -13.28
CA MET A 181 12.32 15.31 -14.39
C MET A 181 13.81 15.60 -14.17
N ALA A 182 14.36 15.26 -13.00
CA ALA A 182 15.78 15.46 -12.66
C ALA A 182 16.64 14.35 -13.27
#